data_AF-A0A3N5T419-F1
#
_entry.id   AF-A0A3N5T419-F1
#
_cell.length_a   1.000
_cell.length_b   1.000
_cell.length_c   1.000
_cell.angle_alpha   90.00
_cell.angle_beta   90.00
_cell.angle_gamma   90.00
#
_symmetry.space_group_name_H-M   'P 1'
#
loop_
_entity.id
_entity.type
_entity.pdbx_description
1 polymer ?
#
loop_
_entity_poly.entity_id
_entity_poly.type
_entity_poly.pdbx_seq_one_letter_code
_entity_poly.pdbx_strand_id
1 'polypeptide(L)'
;MIPRLRSRVNAVALAAIEELGQVGWLYDESLRGAYLSGANWQGAKLRDADLQEALLVAANLQGADLFRTNLQGTHFWRANLRDANLTAANMQDAILQEANLIGAIFSDASVLPDGTTWKPDTDMGRFTDPKHPDSWRRDYNPTVMVEVSPPWTTNDD
;
A
#
# COMPACT_ATOMS: atom_id res chain seq x y z
N MET A 1 0.25 25.41 10.52
CA MET A 1 0.31 24.74 11.84
C MET A 1 -0.56 23.50 11.74
N ILE A 2 0.01 22.34 11.42
CA ILE A 2 -0.78 21.12 11.16
C ILE A 2 -0.40 20.08 12.21
N PRO A 3 -1.25 19.87 13.24
CA PRO A 3 -1.08 18.77 14.18
C PRO A 3 -1.87 17.56 13.67
N ARG A 4 -1.18 16.58 13.07
CA ARG A 4 -1.61 15.17 13.04
C ARG A 4 -0.47 14.28 12.58
N LEU A 5 0.30 13.79 13.56
CA LEU A 5 0.85 12.44 13.67
C LEU A 5 1.72 12.41 14.94
N ARG A 6 1.07 12.23 16.10
CA ARG A 6 1.76 11.92 17.36
C ARG A 6 2.25 10.48 17.37
N SER A 7 3.07 10.11 16.38
CA SER A 7 4.01 9.00 16.48
C SER A 7 5.40 9.60 16.38
N ARG A 8 5.98 9.96 17.54
CA ARG A 8 7.31 10.59 17.66
C ARG A 8 8.48 9.68 17.23
N VAL A 9 8.23 8.59 16.50
CA VAL A 9 9.17 7.46 16.39
C VAL A 9 9.85 7.34 15.02
N ASN A 10 9.46 8.12 14.00
CA ASN A 10 10.01 7.89 12.66
C ASN A 10 10.39 9.17 11.90
N ALA A 11 11.55 9.74 12.27
CA ALA A 11 12.14 10.89 11.57
C ALA A 11 12.42 10.61 10.07
N VAL A 12 12.60 9.35 9.69
CA VAL A 12 12.82 8.95 8.29
C VAL A 12 11.53 9.01 7.48
N ALA A 13 10.40 8.57 8.05
CA ALA A 13 9.10 8.73 7.40
C ALA A 13 8.71 10.21 7.26
N LEU A 14 9.08 11.05 8.23
CA LEU A 14 8.85 12.49 8.13
C LEU A 14 9.66 13.11 6.99
N ALA A 15 10.94 12.76 6.85
CA ALA A 15 11.78 13.25 5.76
C ALA A 15 11.27 12.80 4.38
N ALA A 16 10.81 11.55 4.25
CA ALA A 16 10.19 11.05 3.03
C ALA A 16 8.88 11.78 2.70
N ILE A 17 8.05 12.08 3.71
CA ILE A 17 6.82 12.87 3.54
C ILE A 17 7.13 14.30 3.12
N GLU A 18 8.15 14.94 3.71
CA GLU A 18 8.58 16.28 3.32
C GLU A 18 9.11 16.31 1.86
N GLU A 19 9.91 15.32 1.47
CA GLU A 19 10.43 15.19 0.10
C GLU A 19 9.29 14.95 -0.91
N LEU A 20 8.34 14.09 -0.57
CA LEU A 20 7.18 13.77 -1.41
C LEU A 20 6.14 14.90 -1.48
N GLY A 21 6.02 15.68 -0.41
CA GLY A 21 5.21 16.90 -0.38
C GLY A 21 5.77 17.97 -1.31
N GLN A 22 7.10 18.11 -1.40
CA GLN A 22 7.75 19.06 -2.31
C GLN A 22 7.52 18.75 -3.79
N VAL A 23 7.38 17.46 -4.14
CA VAL A 23 7.11 17.02 -5.52
C VAL A 23 5.61 16.82 -5.83
N GLY A 24 4.73 17.17 -4.89
CA GLY A 24 3.27 17.13 -5.08
C GLY A 24 2.65 15.73 -5.09
N TRP A 25 3.35 14.71 -4.61
CA TRP A 25 2.86 13.32 -4.63
C TRP A 25 1.92 12.98 -3.46
N LEU A 26 1.81 13.89 -2.48
CA LEU A 26 0.94 13.76 -1.32
C LEU A 26 -0.34 14.60 -1.47
N TYR A 27 -1.44 14.07 -0.95
CA TYR A 27 -2.66 14.83 -0.72
C TYR A 27 -2.68 15.31 0.74
N ASP A 28 -2.69 16.63 0.97
CA ASP A 28 -2.74 17.24 2.32
C ASP A 28 -1.62 16.78 3.27
N GLU A 29 -0.37 16.71 2.78
CA GLU A 29 0.83 16.26 3.53
C GLU A 29 0.67 14.84 4.16
N SER A 30 -0.28 14.06 3.66
CA SER A 30 -0.62 12.73 4.14
C SER A 30 -0.31 11.67 3.09
N LEU A 31 0.07 10.48 3.57
CA LEU A 31 0.17 9.28 2.72
C LEU A 31 -1.21 8.67 2.42
N ARG A 32 -2.27 9.13 3.11
CA ARG A 32 -3.66 8.76 2.80
C ARG A 32 -4.04 9.27 1.41
N GLY A 33 -4.52 8.37 0.55
CA GLY A 33 -4.90 8.71 -0.82
C GLY A 33 -3.74 9.17 -1.71
N ALA A 34 -2.49 9.01 -1.26
CA ALA A 34 -1.33 9.50 -1.99
C ALA A 34 -1.12 8.76 -3.32
N TYR A 35 -0.58 9.47 -4.32
CA TYR A 35 -0.28 8.93 -5.64
C TYR A 35 1.17 8.48 -5.68
N LEU A 36 1.41 7.19 -5.46
CA LEU A 36 2.74 6.59 -5.29
C LEU A 36 2.98 5.43 -6.28
N SER A 37 2.21 5.37 -7.36
CA SER A 37 2.32 4.35 -8.40
C SER A 37 3.71 4.35 -9.04
N GLY A 38 4.32 3.17 -9.17
CA GLY A 38 5.67 2.98 -9.73
C GLY A 38 6.82 3.46 -8.83
N ALA A 39 6.53 4.04 -7.66
CA ALA A 39 7.57 4.54 -6.77
C ALA A 39 8.43 3.42 -6.18
N ASN A 40 9.72 3.72 -5.93
CA ASN A 40 10.65 2.78 -5.29
C ASN A 40 10.76 3.06 -3.79
N TRP A 41 10.16 2.17 -2.99
CA TRP A 41 10.09 2.16 -1.54
C TRP A 41 10.78 0.94 -0.93
N GLN A 42 11.75 0.37 -1.65
CA GLN A 42 12.48 -0.79 -1.17
C GLN A 42 13.11 -0.52 0.20
N GLY A 43 12.83 -1.38 1.18
CA GLY A 43 13.34 -1.27 2.55
C GLY A 43 12.76 -0.12 3.38
N ALA A 44 11.75 0.61 2.87
CA ALA A 44 11.18 1.76 3.54
C ALA A 44 10.69 1.45 4.97
N LYS A 45 10.82 2.42 5.88
CA LYS A 45 10.36 2.30 7.26
C LYS A 45 9.02 3.02 7.41
N LEU A 46 7.92 2.27 7.27
CA LEU A 46 6.53 2.79 7.24
C LEU A 46 5.70 2.29 8.43
N ARG A 47 6.37 1.91 9.53
CA ARG A 47 5.72 1.45 10.76
C ARG A 47 4.70 2.48 11.23
N ASP A 48 3.51 2.02 11.59
CA ASP A 48 2.40 2.85 12.08
C ASP A 48 1.91 3.94 11.10
N ALA A 49 2.33 3.90 9.84
CA ALA A 49 1.89 4.87 8.85
C ALA A 49 0.41 4.67 8.48
N ASP A 50 -0.21 5.75 8.01
CA ASP A 50 -1.55 5.73 7.43
C ASP A 50 -1.47 5.91 5.92
N LEU A 51 -1.72 4.82 5.18
CA LEU A 51 -1.67 4.69 3.73
C LEU A 51 -3.06 4.32 3.18
N GLN A 52 -4.12 4.56 3.96
CA GLN A 52 -5.49 4.28 3.55
C GLN A 52 -5.77 4.93 2.18
N GLU A 53 -6.37 4.17 1.28
CA GLU A 53 -6.75 4.58 -0.08
C GLU A 53 -5.58 5.03 -0.98
N ALA A 54 -4.32 4.82 -0.58
CA ALA A 54 -3.17 5.19 -1.41
C ALA A 54 -3.08 4.36 -2.70
N LEU A 55 -2.53 4.97 -3.75
CA LEU A 55 -2.25 4.31 -5.03
C LEU A 55 -0.79 3.89 -5.09
N LEU A 56 -0.51 2.60 -4.98
CA LEU A 56 0.82 1.99 -5.02
C LEU A 56 0.93 0.99 -6.19
N VAL A 57 0.23 1.27 -7.29
CA VAL A 57 0.22 0.43 -8.49
C VAL A 57 1.65 0.27 -9.02
N ALA A 58 2.10 -0.97 -9.21
CA ALA A 58 3.46 -1.31 -9.67
C ALA A 58 4.61 -0.71 -8.81
N ALA A 59 4.33 -0.27 -7.57
CA ALA A 59 5.36 0.24 -6.68
C ALA A 59 6.28 -0.88 -6.16
N ASN A 60 7.54 -0.56 -5.89
CA ASN A 60 8.48 -1.50 -5.28
C ASN A 60 8.58 -1.28 -3.77
N LEU A 61 8.00 -2.17 -2.98
CA LEU A 61 8.01 -2.17 -1.51
C LEU A 61 8.78 -3.36 -0.94
N GLN A 62 9.70 -3.94 -1.71
CA GLN A 62 10.45 -5.11 -1.30
C GLN A 62 11.19 -4.84 0.03
N GLY A 63 10.99 -5.71 1.02
CA GLY A 63 11.60 -5.58 2.34
C GLY A 63 11.15 -4.37 3.16
N ALA A 64 10.08 -3.67 2.76
CA ALA A 64 9.54 -2.56 3.52
C ALA A 64 8.99 -3.01 4.88
N ASP A 65 9.14 -2.16 5.89
CA ASP A 65 8.60 -2.38 7.23
C ASP A 65 7.24 -1.68 7.36
N LEU A 66 6.16 -2.45 7.16
CA LEU A 66 4.75 -2.02 7.20
C LEU A 66 4.05 -2.50 8.48
N PHE A 67 4.82 -2.64 9.58
CA PHE A 67 4.28 -3.06 10.87
C PHE A 67 3.19 -2.10 11.37
N ARG A 68 1.99 -2.63 11.68
CA ARG A 68 0.82 -1.87 12.14
C ARG A 68 0.39 -0.71 11.22
N THR A 69 0.74 -0.78 9.94
CA THR A 69 0.32 0.24 8.97
C THR A 69 -1.18 0.09 8.65
N ASN A 70 -1.88 1.21 8.50
CA ASN A 70 -3.23 1.22 7.94
C ASN A 70 -3.13 1.24 6.40
N LEU A 71 -3.51 0.14 5.76
CA LEU A 71 -3.49 -0.10 4.31
C LEU A 71 -4.91 -0.33 3.76
N GLN A 72 -5.94 0.13 4.49
CA GLN A 72 -7.31 -0.11 4.09
C GLN A 72 -7.58 0.55 2.73
N GLY A 73 -8.14 -0.20 1.78
CA GLY A 73 -8.44 0.29 0.44
C GLY A 73 -7.23 0.68 -0.40
N THR A 74 -6.00 0.38 0.02
CA THR A 74 -4.79 0.70 -0.76
C THR A 74 -4.73 -0.14 -2.04
N HIS A 75 -4.30 0.48 -3.14
CA HIS A 75 -4.18 -0.19 -4.44
C HIS A 75 -2.74 -0.66 -4.68
N PHE A 76 -2.53 -1.97 -4.59
CA PHE A 76 -1.23 -2.64 -4.79
C PHE A 76 -1.18 -3.44 -6.09
N TRP A 77 -2.02 -3.15 -7.09
CA TRP A 77 -2.01 -3.89 -8.36
C TRP A 77 -0.59 -3.95 -8.93
N ARG A 78 -0.05 -5.15 -9.14
CA ARG A 78 1.35 -5.40 -9.58
C ARG A 78 2.46 -4.88 -8.67
N ALA A 79 2.18 -4.48 -7.45
CA ALA A 79 3.21 -4.01 -6.51
C ALA A 79 4.14 -5.16 -6.10
N ASN A 80 5.41 -4.84 -5.83
CA ASN A 80 6.36 -5.78 -5.27
C ASN A 80 6.41 -5.64 -3.75
N LEU A 81 5.75 -6.52 -3.00
CA LEU A 81 5.74 -6.57 -1.53
C LEU A 81 6.60 -7.73 -1.00
N ARG A 82 7.52 -8.24 -1.83
CA ARG A 82 8.38 -9.36 -1.48
C ARG A 82 9.15 -9.07 -0.19
N ASP A 83 9.21 -10.02 0.73
CA ASP A 83 9.93 -9.92 2.01
C ASP A 83 9.47 -8.74 2.90
N ALA A 84 8.33 -8.09 2.61
CA ALA A 84 7.80 -6.99 3.42
C ALA A 84 7.22 -7.47 4.75
N ASN A 85 7.34 -6.65 5.80
CA ASN A 85 6.75 -6.93 7.10
C ASN A 85 5.33 -6.33 7.20
N LEU A 86 4.31 -7.15 7.00
CA LEU A 86 2.88 -6.80 7.09
C LEU A 86 2.26 -7.26 8.43
N THR A 87 3.09 -7.51 9.44
CA THR A 87 2.64 -7.89 10.79
C THR A 87 1.73 -6.80 11.37
N ALA A 88 0.54 -7.20 11.81
CA ALA A 88 -0.51 -6.35 12.34
C ALA A 88 -0.97 -5.20 11.41
N ALA A 89 -0.67 -5.27 10.10
CA ALA A 89 -1.16 -4.32 9.12
C ALA A 89 -2.66 -4.54 8.86
N ASN A 90 -3.41 -3.47 8.59
CA ASN A 90 -4.80 -3.55 8.17
C ASN A 90 -4.92 -3.37 6.66
N MET A 91 -5.13 -4.44 5.91
CA MET A 91 -5.30 -4.40 4.45
C MET A 91 -6.75 -4.59 4.01
N GLN A 92 -7.74 -4.37 4.89
CA GLN A 92 -9.14 -4.50 4.54
C GLN A 92 -9.46 -3.71 3.25
N ASP A 93 -10.20 -4.31 2.33
CA ASP A 93 -10.54 -3.73 1.03
C ASP A 93 -9.37 -3.41 0.08
N ALA A 94 -8.13 -3.74 0.44
CA ALA A 94 -6.98 -3.53 -0.42
C ALA A 94 -7.05 -4.40 -1.70
N ILE A 95 -6.45 -3.88 -2.77
CA ILE A 95 -6.40 -4.52 -4.09
C ILE A 95 -4.99 -5.07 -4.28
N LEU A 96 -4.82 -6.39 -4.15
CA LEU A 96 -3.53 -7.09 -4.22
C LEU A 96 -3.34 -7.91 -5.50
N GLN A 97 -4.22 -7.79 -6.49
CA GLN A 97 -4.14 -8.55 -7.73
C GLN A 97 -2.78 -8.32 -8.40
N GLU A 98 -2.15 -9.41 -8.81
CA GLU A 98 -0.80 -9.48 -9.37
C GLU A 98 0.32 -8.94 -8.46
N ALA A 99 0.05 -8.63 -7.18
CA ALA A 99 1.09 -8.23 -6.24
C ALA A 99 1.98 -9.42 -5.85
N ASN A 100 3.28 -9.16 -5.69
CA ASN A 100 4.23 -10.16 -5.24
C ASN A 100 4.33 -10.16 -3.70
N LEU A 101 3.77 -11.18 -3.05
CA LEU A 101 3.83 -11.37 -1.59
C LEU A 101 4.83 -12.44 -1.14
N ILE A 102 5.73 -12.91 -2.02
CA ILE A 102 6.69 -13.97 -1.66
C ILE A 102 7.54 -13.51 -0.47
N GLY A 103 7.56 -14.31 0.60
CA GLY A 103 8.34 -14.00 1.81
C GLY A 103 7.76 -12.88 2.67
N ALA A 104 6.62 -12.29 2.30
CA ALA A 104 5.96 -11.30 3.14
C ALA A 104 5.54 -11.92 4.48
N ILE A 105 5.69 -11.16 5.56
CA ILE A 105 5.47 -11.64 6.93
C ILE A 105 4.13 -11.11 7.42
N PHE A 106 3.28 -12.01 7.92
CA PHE A 106 1.98 -11.71 8.50
C PHE A 106 1.89 -12.27 9.92
N SER A 107 0.85 -11.86 10.64
CA SER A 107 0.50 -12.36 11.98
C SER A 107 -1.01 -12.54 12.10
N ASP A 108 -1.47 -13.19 13.16
CA ASP A 108 -2.90 -13.27 13.52
C ASP A 108 -3.59 -11.91 13.70
N ALA A 109 -2.82 -10.85 13.94
CA ALA A 109 -3.30 -9.48 13.99
C ALA A 109 -3.40 -8.78 12.60
N SER A 110 -2.88 -9.39 11.53
CA SER A 110 -2.94 -8.80 10.19
C SER A 110 -4.34 -8.99 9.59
N VAL A 111 -4.99 -7.90 9.19
CA VAL A 111 -6.31 -7.93 8.52
C VAL A 111 -6.10 -8.03 7.02
N LEU A 112 -6.76 -8.99 6.39
CA LEU A 112 -6.69 -9.30 4.98
C LEU A 112 -7.68 -8.46 4.17
N PRO A 113 -7.55 -8.44 2.83
CA PRO A 113 -8.47 -7.70 1.97
C PRO A 113 -9.95 -7.98 2.21
N ASP A 114 -10.31 -9.19 2.61
CA ASP A 114 -11.69 -9.58 2.90
C ASP A 114 -12.19 -9.27 4.30
N GLY A 115 -11.39 -8.54 5.09
CA GLY A 115 -11.69 -8.20 6.47
C GLY A 115 -11.46 -9.36 7.44
N THR A 116 -11.07 -10.55 6.97
CA THR A 116 -10.65 -11.64 7.85
C THR A 116 -9.23 -11.41 8.37
N THR A 117 -8.84 -12.11 9.42
CA THR A 117 -7.46 -12.07 9.93
C THR A 117 -6.63 -13.18 9.30
N TRP A 118 -5.34 -12.90 9.07
CA TRP A 118 -4.42 -13.91 8.57
C TRP A 118 -4.27 -15.10 9.54
N LYS A 119 -4.09 -16.28 8.96
CA LYS A 119 -3.75 -17.53 9.65
C LYS A 119 -2.65 -18.27 8.89
N PRO A 120 -1.85 -19.13 9.54
CA PRO A 120 -0.77 -19.88 8.87
C PRO A 120 -1.18 -20.70 7.65
N ASP A 121 -2.44 -21.15 7.58
CA ASP A 121 -3.02 -21.92 6.49
C ASP A 121 -3.76 -21.06 5.44
N THR A 122 -3.69 -19.73 5.57
CA THR A 122 -4.32 -18.81 4.60
C THR A 122 -3.63 -18.92 3.25
N ASP A 123 -4.40 -19.32 2.23
CA ASP A 123 -3.95 -19.21 0.85
C ASP A 123 -3.99 -17.74 0.40
N MET A 124 -2.83 -17.09 0.40
CA MET A 124 -2.69 -15.70 -0.05
C MET A 124 -2.87 -15.55 -1.56
N GLY A 125 -2.75 -16.64 -2.33
CA GLY A 125 -2.96 -16.66 -3.77
C GLY A 125 -4.36 -16.19 -4.17
N ARG A 126 -5.35 -16.40 -3.31
CA ARG A 126 -6.71 -15.91 -3.54
C ARG A 126 -6.81 -14.38 -3.60
N PHE A 127 -5.87 -13.63 -3.05
CA PHE A 127 -5.86 -12.16 -3.11
C PHE A 127 -5.01 -11.62 -4.27
N THR A 128 -4.06 -12.42 -4.77
CA THR A 128 -3.05 -11.98 -5.75
C THR A 128 -3.25 -12.58 -7.13
N ASP A 129 -3.81 -13.77 -7.28
CA ASP A 129 -4.00 -14.42 -8.59
C ASP A 129 -5.44 -14.21 -9.08
N PRO A 130 -5.65 -13.45 -10.18
CA PRO A 130 -6.97 -13.28 -10.80
C PRO A 130 -7.60 -14.61 -11.26
N LYS A 131 -6.77 -15.64 -11.51
CA LYS A 131 -7.23 -16.96 -11.96
C LYS A 131 -7.55 -17.91 -10.80
N HIS A 132 -7.30 -17.50 -9.55
CA HIS A 132 -7.57 -18.33 -8.38
C HIS A 132 -9.06 -18.73 -8.28
N PRO A 133 -9.39 -19.98 -7.89
CA PRO A 133 -10.78 -20.43 -7.72
C PRO A 133 -11.59 -19.63 -6.68
N ASP A 134 -10.90 -18.97 -5.75
CA ASP A 134 -11.49 -18.08 -4.73
C ASP A 134 -11.00 -16.64 -4.85
N SER A 135 -10.63 -16.21 -6.06
CA SER A 135 -10.04 -14.89 -6.31
C SER A 135 -10.88 -13.75 -5.72
N TRP A 136 -10.23 -12.92 -4.92
CA TRP A 136 -10.77 -11.72 -4.27
C TRP A 136 -11.02 -10.65 -5.34
N ARG A 137 -12.28 -10.27 -5.53
CA ARG A 137 -12.72 -9.29 -6.55
C ARG A 137 -12.32 -9.66 -7.98
N ARG A 138 -12.87 -10.78 -8.48
CA ARG A 138 -12.74 -11.21 -9.89
C ARG A 138 -13.20 -10.19 -10.92
N ASP A 139 -14.10 -9.31 -10.51
CA ASP A 139 -14.68 -8.23 -11.28
C ASP A 139 -13.80 -6.97 -11.31
N TYR A 140 -12.72 -6.92 -10.53
CA TYR A 140 -11.79 -5.81 -10.54
C TYR A 140 -11.07 -5.71 -11.89
N ASN A 141 -11.32 -4.63 -12.63
CA ASN A 141 -10.61 -4.30 -13.86
C ASN A 141 -9.61 -3.16 -13.60
N PRO A 142 -8.30 -3.44 -13.52
CA PRO A 142 -7.30 -2.42 -13.24
C PRO A 142 -7.28 -1.31 -14.31
N THR A 143 -7.60 -1.65 -15.57
CA THR A 143 -7.54 -0.74 -16.74
C THR A 143 -8.43 0.49 -16.58
N VAL A 144 -9.55 0.38 -15.85
CA VAL A 144 -10.47 1.50 -15.60
C VAL A 144 -9.88 2.50 -14.58
N MET A 145 -8.92 2.04 -13.76
CA MET A 145 -8.30 2.82 -12.68
C MET A 145 -6.89 3.31 -13.02
N VAL A 146 -6.28 2.91 -14.15
CA VAL A 146 -4.95 3.40 -14.58
C VAL A 146 -5.01 4.85 -15.10
N GLU A 147 -6.19 5.37 -15.43
CA GLU A 147 -6.38 6.73 -15.97
C GLU A 147 -6.48 7.85 -14.91
N VAL A 148 -6.27 7.57 -13.63
CA VAL A 148 -6.06 8.66 -12.66
C VAL A 148 -4.60 9.10 -12.69
N SER A 149 -4.26 9.88 -13.72
CA SER A 149 -3.09 10.76 -13.68
C SER A 149 -3.13 11.57 -12.37
N PRO A 150 -1.98 11.86 -11.74
CA PRO A 150 -1.96 12.76 -10.60
C PRO A 150 -2.63 14.08 -11.00
N PRO A 151 -3.33 14.77 -10.08
CA PRO A 151 -4.10 15.98 -10.38
C PRO A 151 -3.27 17.15 -10.97
N TRP A 152 -1.95 16.98 -11.05
CA TRP A 152 -0.98 17.97 -11.55
C TRP A 152 -0.44 17.67 -12.95
N THR A 153 -0.94 16.65 -13.66
CA THR A 153 -0.66 16.52 -15.10
C THR A 153 -1.47 17.54 -15.90
N THR A 154 -1.30 18.83 -15.61
CA THR A 154 -1.61 19.84 -16.62
C THR A 154 -0.47 19.75 -17.64
N ASN A 155 -0.82 19.39 -18.87
CA ASN A 155 0.00 19.70 -20.03
C ASN A 155 0.02 21.23 -20.13
N ASP A 156 0.97 21.86 -19.43
CA ASP A 156 1.37 23.23 -19.71
C ASP A 156 2.64 23.16 -20.56
N ASP A 157 2.45 23.01 -21.87
CA ASP A 157 3.34 23.49 -22.93
C ASP A 157 2.49 24.24 -23.97
#